data_AF-A0A0K8RF67-F1
#
_entry.id   AF-A0A0K8RF67-F1
#
_cell.length_a   1.000
_cell.length_b   1.000
_cell.length_c   1.000
_cell.angle_alpha   90.00
_cell.angle_beta   90.00
_cell.angle_gamma   90.00
#
_symmetry.space_group_name_H-M   'P 1'
#
loop_
_entity.id
_entity.type
_entity.pdbx_description
1 polymer ?
#
loop_
_entity_poly.entity_id
_entity_poly.type
_entity_poly.pdbx_seq_one_letter_code
_entity_poly.pdbx_strand_id
1 'polypeptide(L)' 'MRSRFIFCLLAMYYIASANANSCPIKMNIQSVPCRILCQDYEGFNELKPKENGANCTMPGGKPGKCRDGECETK' A
#
# COMPACT_ATOMS: atom_id res chain seq x y z
N MET A 1 -11.34 -3.79 37.95
CA MET A 1 -10.12 -3.98 37.12
C MET A 1 -10.39 -4.41 35.67
N ARG A 2 -11.49 -5.10 35.34
CA ARG A 2 -11.78 -5.51 33.95
C ARG A 2 -11.98 -4.37 32.94
N SER A 3 -12.51 -3.22 33.39
CA SER A 3 -12.76 -2.06 32.51
C SER A 3 -11.48 -1.42 31.97
N ARG A 4 -10.40 -1.35 32.76
CA ARG A 4 -9.10 -0.82 32.29
C ARG A 4 -8.47 -1.69 31.21
N PHE A 5 -8.64 -3.01 31.31
CA PHE A 5 -8.11 -3.96 30.33
C PHE A 5 -8.76 -3.78 28.95
N ILE A 6 -10.09 -3.60 28.92
CA ILE A 6 -10.83 -3.35 27.67
C ILE A 6 -10.40 -2.02 27.05
N PHE A 7 -10.20 -0.99 27.87
CA PHE A 7 -9.74 0.32 27.40
C PHE A 7 -8.33 0.27 26.80
N CYS A 8 -7.41 -0.47 27.43
CA CYS A 8 -6.06 -0.67 26.89
C CYS A 8 -6.07 -1.44 25.56
N LEU A 9 -6.93 -2.45 25.42
CA LEU A 9 -7.06 -3.20 24.16
C LEU A 9 -7.62 -2.33 23.03
N LEU A 10 -8.62 -1.50 23.33
CA LEU A 10 -9.16 -0.53 22.37
C LEU A 10 -8.09 0.48 21.93
N ALA A 11 -7.28 0.99 22.85
CA ALA A 11 -6.20 1.92 22.53
C ALA A 11 -5.13 1.27 21.64
N MET A 12 -4.71 0.04 21.94
CA MET A 12 -3.77 -0.70 21.10
C MET A 12 -4.34 -1.00 19.72
N TYR A 13 -5.62 -1.34 19.62
CA TYR A 13 -6.30 -1.55 18.34
C TYR A 13 -6.36 -0.26 17.50
N TYR A 14 -6.64 0.87 18.14
CA TYR A 14 -6.65 2.17 17.49
C TYR A 14 -5.27 2.58 16.97
N ILE A 15 -4.22 2.38 17.78
CA ILE A 15 -2.84 2.64 17.36
C ILE A 15 -2.51 1.71 16.18
N ALA A 16 -2.71 0.40 16.33
CA ALA A 16 -2.48 -0.59 15.28
C ALA A 16 -3.17 -0.24 13.94
N SER A 17 -4.41 0.25 14.00
CA SER A 17 -5.19 0.65 12.84
C SER A 17 -4.68 1.96 12.22
N ALA A 18 -4.20 2.90 13.03
CA ALA A 18 -3.62 4.16 12.55
C ALA A 18 -2.26 3.97 11.88
N ASN A 19 -1.43 3.04 12.39
CA ASN A 19 -0.14 2.70 11.77
C ASN A 19 -0.23 1.62 10.68
N ALA A 20 -1.43 1.20 10.29
CA ALA A 20 -1.64 0.37 9.12
C ALA A 20 -1.50 1.22 7.84
N ASN A 21 -0.26 1.66 7.53
CA ASN A 21 0.21 2.32 6.31
C ASN A 21 -0.95 2.78 5.40
N SER A 22 -1.72 3.75 5.89
CA SER A 22 -3.05 4.01 5.35
C SER A 22 -2.84 4.69 4.01
N CYS A 23 -3.08 3.90 2.98
CA CYS A 23 -3.22 4.39 1.62
C CYS A 23 -4.72 4.37 1.34
N PRO A 24 -5.48 5.33 1.90
CA PRO A 24 -6.94 5.30 1.88
C PRO A 24 -7.48 5.40 0.46
N ILE A 25 -6.80 6.14 -0.40
CA ILE A 25 -7.11 6.23 -1.83
C ILE A 25 -5.94 5.62 -2.61
N LYS A 26 -6.20 4.49 -3.28
CA LYS A 26 -5.23 3.77 -4.13
C LYS A 26 -5.56 4.01 -5.60
N MET A 27 -4.60 4.55 -6.35
CA MET A 27 -4.69 4.63 -7.81
C MET A 27 -3.54 3.88 -8.46
N ASN A 28 -3.88 3.04 -9.44
CA ASN A 28 -2.89 2.38 -10.29
C ASN A 28 -2.43 3.36 -11.38
N ILE A 29 -1.13 3.44 -11.60
CA ILE A 29 -0.54 4.26 -12.66
C ILE A 29 -0.09 3.35 -13.79
N GLN A 30 -0.60 3.58 -14.99
CA GLN A 30 -0.36 2.71 -16.14
C GLN A 30 1.11 2.78 -16.64
N SER A 31 1.79 3.92 -16.45
CA SER A 31 3.20 4.09 -16.83
C SER A 31 4.19 3.45 -15.85
N VAL A 32 3.81 3.26 -14.58
CA VAL A 32 4.64 2.62 -13.54
C VAL A 32 3.85 1.49 -12.86
N PRO A 33 3.74 0.31 -13.51
CA PRO A 33 2.79 -0.74 -13.11
C PRO A 33 3.04 -1.34 -11.72
N CYS A 34 4.26 -1.19 -11.19
CA CYS A 34 4.70 -1.65 -9.87
C CYS A 34 4.75 -0.56 -8.80
N ARG A 35 4.19 0.61 -9.08
CA ARG A 35 3.93 1.64 -8.08
C ARG A 35 2.44 1.97 -8.04
N ILE A 36 1.98 2.34 -6.85
CA ILE A 36 0.64 2.85 -6.62
C ILE A 36 0.76 4.28 -6.13
N LEU A 37 -0.14 5.12 -6.61
CA LEU A 37 -0.37 6.41 -6.00
C LEU A 37 -1.25 6.19 -4.77
N CYS A 38 -0.73 6.59 -3.63
CA CYS A 38 -1.42 6.63 -2.37
C CYS A 38 -1.73 8.09 -2.07
N GLN A 39 -3.01 8.43 -2.11
CA GLN A 39 -3.47 9.73 -1.67
C GLN A 39 -4.05 9.61 -0.27
N ASP A 40 -3.64 10.51 0.63
CA ASP A 40 -4.23 10.64 1.94
C ASP A 40 -5.46 11.57 1.92
N TYR A 41 -6.17 11.66 3.04
CA TYR A 41 -7.35 12.53 3.14
C TYR A 41 -7.01 14.03 3.15
N GLU A 42 -5.76 14.38 3.39
CA GLU A 42 -5.26 15.77 3.37
C GLU A 42 -4.82 16.19 1.95
N GLY A 43 -4.83 15.26 0.99
CA GLY A 43 -4.50 15.49 -0.41
C GLY A 43 -3.03 15.28 -0.75
N PHE A 44 -2.19 14.85 0.19
CA PHE A 44 -0.82 14.44 -0.09
C PHE A 44 -0.81 13.16 -0.90
N ASN A 45 0.04 13.16 -1.92
CA ASN A 45 0.22 12.04 -2.83
C ASN A 45 1.61 11.42 -2.62
N GLU A 46 1.63 10.14 -2.27
CA GLU A 46 2.86 9.36 -2.15
C GLU A 46 2.87 8.21 -3.17
N LEU A 47 4.03 7.99 -3.79
CA LEU A 47 4.26 6.81 -4.63
C LEU A 47 4.77 5.66 -3.77
N LYS A 48 3.93 4.64 -3.55
CA LYS A 48 4.32 3.44 -2.80
C LYS A 48 4.59 2.26 -3.74
N PRO A 49 5.57 1.40 -3.44
CA PRO A 49 5.76 0.18 -4.19
C PRO A 49 4.54 -0.74 -4.03
N LYS A 50 4.17 -1.43 -5.11
CA LYS A 50 3.21 -2.54 -5.04
C LYS A 50 3.83 -3.73 -4.31
N GLU A 51 2.96 -4.65 -3.91
CA GLU A 51 3.39 -5.91 -3.33
C GLU A 51 4.32 -6.67 -4.28
N ASN A 52 5.42 -7.19 -3.73
CA ASN A 52 6.35 -8.03 -4.48
C ASN A 52 5.62 -9.29 -4.98
N GLY A 53 5.83 -9.63 -6.25
CA GLY A 53 5.18 -10.75 -6.92
C GLY A 53 3.87 -10.38 -7.63
N ALA A 54 3.34 -9.16 -7.47
CA ALA A 54 2.18 -8.70 -8.21
C ALA A 54 2.45 -8.71 -9.73
N ASN A 55 1.46 -9.11 -10.52
CA ASN A 55 1.59 -9.11 -11.98
C ASN A 55 1.73 -7.68 -12.50
N CYS A 56 2.65 -7.48 -13.43
CA CYS A 56 2.87 -6.21 -14.09
C CYS A 56 3.08 -6.41 -15.59
N THR A 57 2.72 -5.39 -16.38
CA THR A 57 2.99 -5.35 -17.81
C THR A 57 3.48 -3.95 -18.12
N MET A 58 4.72 -3.83 -18.61
CA MET A 58 5.21 -2.55 -19.09
C MET A 58 4.47 -2.15 -20.38
N PRO A 59 4.30 -0.85 -20.66
CA PRO A 59 3.72 -0.39 -21.93
C PRO A 59 4.49 -0.97 -23.12
N GLY A 60 3.84 -1.78 -23.96
CA GLY A 60 4.48 -2.47 -25.09
C GLY A 60 5.43 -3.62 -24.71
N GLY A 61 5.53 -3.97 -23.43
CA GLY A 61 6.42 -5.00 -22.91
C GLY A 61 5.74 -6.35 -22.66
N LYS A 62 6.55 -7.34 -22.28
CA LYS A 62 6.09 -8.66 -21.84
C LYS A 62 5.51 -8.59 -20.42
N PRO A 63 4.60 -9.52 -20.04
CA PRO A 63 4.17 -9.65 -18.66
C PRO A 63 5.35 -10.05 -17.76
N GLY A 64 5.36 -9.52 -16.55
CA GLY A 64 6.38 -9.72 -15.52
C GLY A 64 5.80 -9.70 -14.11
N LYS A 65 6.67 -9.61 -13.11
CA LYS A 65 6.30 -9.49 -11.70
C LYS A 65 6.96 -8.28 -11.06
N CYS A 66 6.25 -7.66 -10.12
CA CYS A 66 6.81 -6.57 -9.34
C CYS A 66 7.87 -7.07 -8.37
N ARG A 67 9.00 -6.37 -8.32
CA ARG A 67 10.04 -6.56 -7.32
C ARG A 67 10.66 -5.21 -6.98
N ASP A 68 10.62 -4.84 -5.71
CA ASP A 68 11.20 -3.60 -5.19
C ASP A 68 10.68 -2.33 -5.92
N GLY A 69 9.42 -2.38 -6.39
CA GLY A 69 8.76 -1.29 -7.11
C GLY A 69 9.04 -1.23 -8.61
N GLU A 70 9.78 -2.20 -9.17
CA GLU A 70 10.07 -2.35 -10.59
C GLU A 70 9.39 -3.59 -11.17
N CYS A 71 9.11 -3.58 -12.48
CA CYS A 71 8.51 -4.71 -13.17
C CYS A 71 9.60 -5.59 -13.79
N GLU A 72 9.92 -6.72 -13.17
CA GLU A 72 10.87 -7.69 -13.70
C GLU A 72 10.17 -8.63 -14.68
N THR A 73 10.59 -8.63 -15.94
CA THR A 73 10.17 -9.63 -16.94
C THR A 73 10.84 -10.96 -16.66
N LYS A 74 10.06 -12.04 -16.74
CA LYS A 74 10.57 -13.41 -16.66
C LYS A 74 11.12 -13.89 -18.01
#